data_AF-A0A529SG77-F1
#
_entry.id   AF-A0A529SG77-F1
#
_cell.length_a   1.000
_cell.length_b   1.000
_cell.length_c   1.000
_cell.angle_alpha   90.00
_cell.angle_beta   90.00
_cell.angle_gamma   90.00
#
_symmetry.space_group_name_H-M   'P 1'
#
loop_
_entity.id
_entity.type
_entity.pdbx_description
1 polymer ?
#
loop_
_entity_poly.entity_id
_entity_poly.type
_entity_poly.pdbx_seq_one_letter_code
_entity_poly.pdbx_strand_id
1 'polypeptide(L)'
;KLYGDVQEKMTDASAHLLFFALELNLIDDAAIESALAADKAFGHYRPWVLDLRKDKPYQLEDRVEQLFHEKSVTGRGAWNRLFDETMTDLRFDVDGEELTLEPALNRLQDSNGEVRRRASEALAAT
;
A
#
# COMPACT_ATOMS: atom_id res chain seq x y z
N LYS A 1 -7.90 12.28 -4.78
CA LYS A 1 -7.07 12.71 -5.95
C LYS A 1 -5.58 12.81 -5.58
N LEU A 2 -5.13 13.80 -4.80
CA LEU A 2 -3.69 13.96 -4.45
C LEU A 2 -3.04 12.69 -3.85
N TYR A 3 -3.71 12.00 -2.91
CA TYR A 3 -3.17 10.79 -2.28
C TYR A 3 -2.97 9.63 -3.28
N GLY A 4 -3.94 9.41 -4.17
CA GLY A 4 -3.87 8.39 -5.21
C GLY A 4 -2.75 8.67 -6.22
N ASP A 5 -2.64 9.92 -6.67
CA ASP A 5 -1.61 10.35 -7.62
C ASP A 5 -0.18 10.19 -7.02
N VAL A 6 -0.01 10.43 -5.72
CA VAL A 6 1.27 10.24 -5.02
C VAL A 6 1.57 8.75 -4.82
N GLN A 7 0.57 7.94 -4.45
CA GLN A 7 0.72 6.49 -4.34
C GLN A 7 1.12 5.84 -5.68
N GLU A 8 0.52 6.26 -6.78
CA GLU A 8 0.88 5.81 -8.13
C GLU A 8 2.34 6.13 -8.45
N LYS A 9 2.76 7.37 -8.26
CA LYS A 9 4.16 7.78 -8.50
C LYS A 9 5.16 7.04 -7.61
N MET A 10 4.83 6.78 -6.34
CA MET A 10 5.68 5.99 -5.45
C MET A 10 5.77 4.52 -5.91
N THR A 11 4.65 3.95 -6.38
CA THR A 11 4.61 2.60 -6.92
C THR A 11 5.50 2.49 -8.17
N ASP A 12 5.33 3.40 -9.13
CA ASP A 12 6.15 3.44 -10.34
C ASP A 12 7.64 3.61 -10.03
N ALA A 13 7.99 4.50 -9.09
CA ALA A 13 9.37 4.68 -8.67
C ALA A 13 9.94 3.40 -8.01
N SER A 14 9.14 2.71 -7.18
CA SER A 14 9.54 1.48 -6.50
C SER A 14 9.78 0.34 -7.49
N ALA A 15 8.93 0.24 -8.52
CA ALA A 15 9.09 -0.73 -9.62
C ALA A 15 10.44 -0.57 -10.32
N HIS A 16 10.85 0.67 -10.61
CA HIS A 16 12.14 0.95 -11.25
C HIS A 16 13.36 0.66 -10.37
N LEU A 17 13.20 0.58 -9.05
CA LEU A 17 14.28 0.30 -8.11
C LEU A 17 14.37 -1.18 -7.70
N LEU A 18 13.40 -2.01 -8.10
CA LEU A 18 13.31 -3.41 -7.70
C LEU A 18 14.57 -4.22 -8.09
N PHE A 19 15.11 -3.97 -9.29
CA PHE A 19 16.33 -4.64 -9.78
C PHE A 19 17.50 -4.48 -8.80
N PHE A 20 17.59 -3.34 -8.11
CA PHE A 20 18.72 -3.06 -7.22
C PHE A 20 18.78 -4.05 -6.07
N ALA A 21 17.64 -4.37 -5.47
CA ALA A 21 17.57 -5.33 -4.36
C ALA A 21 17.77 -6.78 -4.85
N LEU A 22 17.19 -7.12 -6.00
CA LEU A 22 17.31 -8.43 -6.65
C LEU A 22 18.76 -8.74 -7.04
N GLU A 23 19.38 -7.85 -7.82
CA GLU A 23 20.75 -8.03 -8.29
C GLU A 23 21.76 -8.05 -7.14
N LEU A 24 21.54 -7.24 -6.08
CA LEU A 24 22.39 -7.28 -4.90
C LEU A 24 22.37 -8.66 -4.21
N ASN A 25 21.21 -9.32 -4.20
CA ASN A 25 21.07 -10.66 -3.64
C ASN A 25 21.65 -11.76 -4.54
N LEU A 26 21.80 -11.53 -5.84
CA LEU A 26 22.54 -12.43 -6.74
C LEU A 26 24.05 -12.44 -6.46
N ILE A 27 24.60 -11.39 -5.86
CA ILE A 27 26.02 -11.31 -5.53
C ILE A 27 26.37 -12.32 -4.44
N ASP A 28 27.53 -12.95 -4.61
CA ASP A 28 28.11 -13.89 -3.65
C ASP A 28 28.39 -13.21 -2.30
N ASP A 29 28.14 -13.96 -1.23
CA ASP A 29 28.26 -13.50 0.15
C ASP A 29 29.66 -12.99 0.46
N ALA A 30 30.71 -13.67 -0.04
CA ALA A 30 32.09 -13.28 0.21
C ALA A 30 32.44 -11.96 -0.49
N ALA A 31 31.89 -11.72 -1.69
CA ALA A 31 32.09 -10.48 -2.42
C ALA A 31 31.42 -9.29 -1.70
N ILE A 32 30.19 -9.47 -1.19
CA ILE A 32 29.49 -8.44 -0.41
C ILE A 32 30.26 -8.12 0.87
N GLU A 33 30.67 -9.12 1.64
CA GLU A 33 31.41 -8.90 2.89
C GLU A 33 32.75 -8.20 2.64
N SER A 34 33.46 -8.57 1.57
CA SER A 34 34.70 -7.91 1.17
C SER A 34 34.46 -6.44 0.79
N ALA A 35 33.43 -6.14 0.01
CA ALA A 35 33.07 -4.77 -0.37
C ALA A 35 32.67 -3.91 0.85
N LEU A 36 31.84 -4.47 1.75
CA LEU A 36 31.43 -3.79 3.00
C LEU A 36 32.60 -3.47 3.92
N ALA A 37 33.65 -4.30 3.93
CA ALA A 37 34.86 -4.06 4.70
C ALA A 37 35.81 -3.05 4.04
N ALA A 38 35.84 -3.02 2.71
CA ALA A 38 36.77 -2.19 1.93
C ALA A 38 36.31 -0.73 1.81
N ASP A 39 35.00 -0.46 1.74
CA ASP A 39 34.46 0.89 1.57
C ASP A 39 33.61 1.32 2.78
N LYS A 40 34.01 2.43 3.43
CA LYS A 40 33.27 3.01 4.56
C LYS A 40 31.89 3.54 4.16
N ALA A 41 31.73 4.06 2.93
CA ALA A 41 30.46 4.58 2.45
C ALA A 41 29.46 3.43 2.27
N PHE A 42 29.88 2.32 1.65
CA PHE A 42 29.04 1.14 1.56
C PHE A 42 28.83 0.47 2.93
N GLY A 43 29.88 0.39 3.75
CA GLY A 43 29.83 -0.16 5.10
C GLY A 43 28.83 0.54 6.03
N HIS A 44 28.55 1.82 5.81
CA HIS A 44 27.48 2.54 6.51
C HIS A 44 26.11 1.86 6.36
N TYR A 45 25.83 1.27 5.20
CA TYR A 45 24.56 0.60 4.88
C TYR A 45 24.55 -0.90 5.23
N ARG A 46 25.58 -1.41 5.91
CA ARG A 46 25.67 -2.83 6.32
C ARG A 46 24.38 -3.37 6.94
N PRO A 47 23.68 -2.68 7.87
CA PRO A 47 22.45 -3.22 8.45
C PRO A 47 21.35 -3.48 7.41
N TRP A 48 21.17 -2.57 6.45
CA TRP A 48 20.18 -2.70 5.39
C TRP A 48 20.56 -3.83 4.42
N VAL A 49 21.83 -3.89 4.01
CA VAL A 49 22.34 -4.95 3.12
C VAL A 49 22.13 -6.33 3.77
N LEU A 50 22.52 -6.49 5.04
CA LEU A 50 22.37 -7.77 5.74
C LEU A 50 20.91 -8.17 5.94
N ASP A 51 20.00 -7.21 6.10
CA ASP A 51 18.58 -7.51 6.23
C ASP A 51 17.99 -8.02 4.91
N LEU A 52 18.24 -7.29 3.81
CA LEU A 52 17.85 -7.70 2.46
C LEU A 52 18.38 -9.10 2.09
N ARG A 53 19.59 -9.41 2.53
CA ARG A 53 20.26 -10.69 2.31
C ARG A 53 19.61 -11.87 3.03
N LYS A 54 18.86 -11.64 4.12
CA LYS A 54 18.10 -12.71 4.80
C LYS A 54 16.92 -13.20 3.98
N ASP A 55 16.40 -12.36 3.09
CA ASP A 55 15.28 -12.69 2.22
C ASP A 55 15.70 -13.48 0.97
N LYS A 56 17.01 -13.48 0.63
CA LYS A 56 17.60 -14.20 -0.51
C LYS A 56 17.12 -15.66 -0.66
N PRO A 57 17.01 -16.50 0.40
CA PRO A 57 16.54 -17.88 0.26
C PRO A 57 15.07 -18.02 -0.15
N TYR A 58 14.29 -16.94 -0.01
CA TYR A 58 12.85 -16.90 -0.29
C TYR A 58 12.53 -16.02 -1.51
N GLN A 59 13.53 -15.39 -2.10
CA GLN A 59 13.39 -14.51 -3.24
C GLN A 59 13.09 -15.34 -4.50
N LEU A 60 12.02 -14.96 -5.20
CA LEU A 60 11.62 -15.61 -6.45
C LEU A 60 12.49 -15.06 -7.60
N GLU A 61 12.67 -15.82 -8.68
CA GLU A 61 13.39 -15.34 -9.87
C GLU A 61 12.86 -13.97 -10.33
N ASP A 62 13.75 -13.05 -10.72
CA ASP A 62 13.46 -11.64 -11.09
C ASP A 62 12.22 -11.47 -11.97
N ARG A 63 12.00 -12.41 -12.90
CA ARG A 63 10.88 -12.39 -13.85
C ARG A 63 9.52 -12.64 -13.18
N VAL A 64 9.50 -13.35 -12.06
CA VAL A 64 8.29 -13.65 -11.28
C VAL A 64 7.96 -12.48 -10.35
N GLU A 65 8.95 -11.84 -9.72
CA GLU A 65 8.70 -10.61 -8.95
C GLU A 65 8.22 -9.46 -9.83
N GLN A 66 8.85 -9.25 -10.99
CA GLN A 66 8.39 -8.26 -11.97
C GLN A 66 6.94 -8.54 -12.42
N LEU A 67 6.60 -9.81 -12.68
CA LEU A 67 5.24 -10.21 -13.03
C LEU A 67 4.23 -9.95 -11.90
N PHE A 68 4.60 -10.17 -10.63
CA PHE A 68 3.72 -9.85 -9.50
C PHE A 68 3.55 -8.34 -9.31
N HIS A 69 4.61 -7.56 -9.55
CA HIS A 69 4.57 -6.12 -9.44
C HIS A 69 3.70 -5.48 -10.54
N GLU A 70 3.88 -5.89 -11.79
CA GLU A 70 3.02 -5.51 -12.92
C GLU A 70 1.56 -5.92 -12.67
N LYS A 71 1.34 -7.14 -12.14
CA LYS A 71 0.00 -7.58 -11.74
C LYS A 71 -0.57 -6.83 -10.55
N SER A 72 0.24 -6.23 -9.68
CA SER A 72 -0.27 -5.55 -8.47
C SER A 72 -1.07 -4.30 -8.83
N VAL A 73 -0.67 -3.61 -9.91
CA VAL A 73 -1.32 -2.40 -10.44
C VAL A 73 -2.73 -2.68 -10.95
N THR A 74 -2.94 -3.82 -11.62
CA THR A 74 -4.25 -4.25 -12.15
C THR A 74 -4.96 -5.30 -11.28
N GLY A 75 -4.29 -5.76 -10.21
CA GLY A 75 -4.74 -6.85 -9.34
C GLY A 75 -5.28 -6.32 -8.02
N ARG A 76 -4.72 -6.78 -6.89
CA ARG A 76 -5.19 -6.39 -5.55
C ARG A 76 -5.15 -4.87 -5.33
N GLY A 77 -4.14 -4.18 -5.86
CA GLY A 77 -4.01 -2.73 -5.73
C GLY A 77 -5.15 -1.97 -6.45
N ALA A 78 -5.53 -2.41 -7.65
CA ALA A 78 -6.68 -1.85 -8.36
C ALA A 78 -7.99 -2.06 -7.59
N TRP A 79 -8.20 -3.25 -7.02
CA TRP A 79 -9.41 -3.53 -6.22
C TRP A 79 -9.49 -2.70 -4.94
N ASN A 80 -8.37 -2.53 -4.23
CA ASN A 80 -8.33 -1.65 -3.06
C ASN A 80 -8.62 -0.21 -3.45
N ARG A 81 -8.02 0.30 -4.53
CA ARG A 81 -8.28 1.66 -5.03
C ARG A 81 -9.75 1.84 -5.43
N LEU A 82 -10.31 0.88 -6.18
CA LEU A 82 -11.72 0.89 -6.57
C LEU A 82 -12.63 0.89 -5.33
N PHE A 83 -12.32 0.07 -4.32
CA PHE A 83 -13.04 0.06 -3.06
C PHE A 83 -12.96 1.42 -2.36
N ASP A 84 -11.76 1.97 -2.17
CA ASP A 84 -11.55 3.26 -1.50
C ASP A 84 -12.27 4.40 -2.22
N GLU A 85 -12.19 4.44 -3.56
CA GLU A 85 -12.90 5.41 -4.40
C GLU A 85 -14.42 5.24 -4.27
N THR A 86 -14.93 4.01 -4.36
CA THR A 86 -16.36 3.72 -4.19
C THR A 86 -16.85 4.19 -2.83
N MET A 87 -16.15 3.82 -1.75
CA MET A 87 -16.52 4.19 -0.38
C MET A 87 -16.45 5.71 -0.15
N THR A 88 -15.50 6.40 -0.78
CA THR A 88 -15.37 7.87 -0.71
C THR A 88 -16.49 8.59 -1.46
N ASP A 89 -16.97 8.01 -2.55
CA ASP A 89 -18.02 8.60 -3.39
C ASP A 89 -19.43 8.34 -2.85
N LEU A 90 -19.61 7.41 -1.90
CA LEU A 90 -20.91 7.18 -1.26
C LEU A 90 -21.47 8.46 -0.64
N ARG A 91 -22.74 8.71 -0.91
CA ARG A 91 -23.53 9.79 -0.30
C ARG A 91 -24.80 9.21 0.31
N PHE A 92 -25.19 9.76 1.44
CA PHE A 92 -26.32 9.30 2.23
C PHE A 92 -27.19 10.50 2.60
N ASP A 93 -28.47 10.44 2.27
CA ASP A 93 -29.45 11.41 2.76
C ASP A 93 -29.89 11.01 4.17
N VAL A 94 -29.44 11.77 5.16
CA VAL A 94 -29.85 11.61 6.57
C VAL A 94 -30.62 12.86 6.99
N ASP A 95 -31.94 12.74 7.15
CA ASP A 95 -32.82 13.85 7.54
C ASP A 95 -32.79 15.06 6.58
N GLY A 96 -32.62 14.83 5.28
CA GLY A 96 -32.55 15.88 4.26
C GLY A 96 -31.17 16.50 4.12
N GLU A 97 -30.16 15.99 4.84
CA GLU A 97 -28.76 16.37 4.74
C GLU A 97 -27.97 15.28 4.00
N GLU A 98 -27.35 15.64 2.87
CA GLU A 98 -26.43 14.76 2.15
C GLU A 98 -25.09 14.69 2.88
N LEU A 99 -24.76 13.49 3.37
CA LEU A 99 -23.55 13.20 4.14
C LEU A 99 -22.64 12.21 3.41
N THR A 100 -21.32 12.35 3.63
CA THR A 100 -20.36 11.29 3.31
C THR A 100 -20.44 10.16 4.34
N LEU A 101 -19.83 9.01 4.03
CA LEU A 101 -19.92 7.81 4.87
C LEU A 101 -19.52 8.03 6.35
N GLU A 102 -18.41 8.72 6.60
CA GLU A 102 -17.90 8.95 7.97
C GLU A 102 -18.87 9.75 8.85
N PRO A 103 -19.36 10.95 8.44
CA PRO A 103 -20.42 11.66 9.15
C PRO A 103 -21.69 10.85 9.35
N ALA A 104 -22.13 10.08 8.35
CA ALA A 104 -23.31 9.24 8.46
C ALA A 104 -23.15 8.14 9.52
N LEU A 105 -21.99 7.47 9.55
CA LEU A 105 -21.64 6.49 10.58
C LEU A 105 -21.53 7.12 11.98
N ASN A 106 -21.01 8.35 12.08
CA ASN A 106 -20.94 9.06 13.37
C ASN A 106 -22.31 9.29 14.00
N ARG A 107 -23.38 9.45 13.20
CA ARG A 107 -24.76 9.58 13.73
C ARG A 107 -25.25 8.32 14.43
N LEU A 108 -24.68 7.14 14.15
CA LEU A 108 -24.97 5.90 14.88
C LEU A 108 -24.47 5.92 16.32
N GLN A 109 -23.67 6.91 16.71
CA GLN A 109 -23.19 7.07 18.09
C GLN A 109 -23.95 8.15 18.87
N ASP A 110 -24.97 8.78 18.26
CA ASP A 110 -25.77 9.81 18.94
C ASP A 110 -26.47 9.24 20.18
N SER A 111 -26.59 10.05 21.23
CA SER A 111 -27.31 9.67 22.46
C SER A 111 -28.80 9.39 22.21
N ASN A 112 -29.41 10.08 21.25
CA ASN A 112 -30.80 9.92 20.85
C ASN A 112 -30.97 8.69 19.94
N GLY A 113 -31.76 7.70 20.40
CA GLY A 113 -31.99 6.47 19.65
C GLY A 113 -32.69 6.66 18.31
N GLU A 114 -33.50 7.70 18.18
CA GLU A 114 -34.21 7.98 16.94
C GLU A 114 -33.27 8.52 15.84
N VAL A 115 -32.25 9.31 16.22
CA VAL A 115 -31.19 9.75 15.29
C VAL A 115 -30.40 8.54 14.77
N ARG A 116 -30.06 7.61 15.65
CA ARG A 116 -29.37 6.37 15.27
C ARG A 116 -30.20 5.53 14.29
N ARG A 117 -31.51 5.40 14.55
CA ARG A 117 -32.43 4.64 13.67
C ARG A 117 -32.44 5.20 12.26
N ARG A 118 -32.64 6.52 12.13
CA ARG A 118 -32.70 7.18 10.81
C ARG A 118 -31.38 7.10 10.05
N ALA A 119 -30.24 7.29 10.73
CA ALA A 119 -28.93 7.10 10.11
C ALA A 119 -28.71 5.66 9.63
N SER A 120 -29.13 4.65 10.41
CA SER A 120 -29.04 3.24 10.00
C SER A 120 -29.92 2.93 8.79
N GLU A 121 -31.12 3.49 8.72
CA GLU A 121 -32.04 3.31 7.59
C GLU A 121 -31.49 3.96 6.32
N ALA A 122 -30.93 5.17 6.43
CA ALA A 122 -30.28 5.87 5.34
C ALA A 122 -29.07 5.09 4.80
N LEU A 123 -28.22 4.55 5.69
CA LEU A 123 -27.06 3.73 5.31
C LEU A 123 -27.45 2.41 4.63
N ALA A 124 -28.61 1.83 4.97
CA ALA A 124 -29.06 0.54 4.44
C ALA A 124 -29.85 0.67 3.12
N ALA A 125 -30.26 1.88 2.74
CA ALA A 125 -31.03 2.13 1.52
C ALA A 125 -30.16 2.20 0.25
N THR A 126 -28.84 2.37 0.41
CA THR A 126 -27.83 2.48 -0.67
C THR A 126 -27.18 1.13 -0.94
#